data_AF-A0A2E9NNY3-F1
#
_entry.id   AF-A0A2E9NNY3-F1
#
_cell.length_a   1.000
_cell.length_b   1.000
_cell.length_c   1.000
_cell.angle_alpha   90.00
_cell.angle_beta   90.00
_cell.angle_gamma   90.00
#
_symmetry.space_group_name_H-M   'P 1'
#
loop_
_entity.id
_entity.type
_entity.pdbx_description
1 polymer ?
#
loop_
_entity_poly.entity_id
_entity_poly.type
_entity_poly.pdbx_seq_one_letter_code
_entity_poly.pdbx_strand_id
1 'polypeptide(L)'
;MSRAGARATIGAVLALGLLLLGGLTLPEPARDLGAGRLTSDDPLPPVVAGAFHVHSNRSDGADSLEAIAAAAARTGLSFVVVTDHGDGTRAPEPPRYHANVLILDGLEVTTTDGHYLSVGHLQAPYPLGGEARDVAADIERLGGFGVAAHPASPKPALAWTDWSTAVGGIEWLNADSAWRDESWLRLGLAVLHYPIRPAQAIAALFDRPTETLWRWDTMTQARSVVALAGADAHGAAAVPGVADVRLRPIPIPSYEEVFRTFAIRVQLDEVWSGDAAADAAALLEGLREGRVYTAIDALAPPGRFHFAARSGGDVVQAGGSLGADLAVELTVRADLPPGGEIHLLENGAMVQRSNRPELRYVTTAGRAVYRVEVALVESPGRPAIPWIVSNAIRVGFDGPPGPRHQDATGNSVVVFTDEPDVAGWTVEHDAESLAAVDSTEAVEGRELALRYALSDGQGAGPFAALVHERIGEAGEFDRIRFRVRSDAPGRVSVQLRAGGGEEDVRWRRSVYADTTTREVTVRLQEMRPATSGGIGPPVVDAESSLLFVVDTVNTPPITSGVVWLDDLRLERR
;
A
#
# COMPACT_ATOMS: atom_id res chain seq x y z
N MET A 1 29.60 27.26 -48.92
CA MET A 1 29.31 27.41 -47.47
C MET A 1 30.35 26.63 -46.68
N SER A 2 30.97 27.23 -45.66
CA SER A 2 31.87 26.49 -44.77
C SER A 2 31.08 25.44 -43.99
N ARG A 3 31.72 24.31 -43.62
CA ARG A 3 31.08 23.29 -42.75
C ARG A 3 30.54 23.88 -41.44
N ALA A 4 31.14 24.98 -40.97
CA ALA A 4 30.67 25.73 -39.80
C ALA A 4 29.34 26.47 -40.07
N GLY A 5 29.20 27.13 -41.23
CA GLY A 5 27.96 27.80 -41.61
C GLY A 5 26.79 26.81 -41.78
N ALA A 6 27.03 25.65 -42.38
CA ALA A 6 26.00 24.61 -42.52
C ALA A 6 25.54 24.04 -41.16
N ARG A 7 26.47 23.81 -40.23
CA ARG A 7 26.15 23.36 -38.86
C ARG A 7 25.37 24.41 -38.07
N ALA A 8 25.73 25.70 -38.20
CA ALA A 8 25.02 26.79 -37.54
C ALA A 8 23.58 26.95 -38.07
N THR A 9 23.38 26.85 -39.39
CA THR A 9 22.03 26.91 -39.98
C THR A 9 21.17 25.71 -39.58
N ILE A 10 21.72 24.49 -39.60
CA ILE A 10 20.99 23.30 -39.13
C ILE A 10 20.62 23.44 -37.64
N GLY A 11 21.55 23.92 -36.81
CA GLY A 11 21.30 24.18 -35.39
C GLY A 11 20.18 25.21 -35.17
N ALA A 12 20.17 26.31 -35.92
CA ALA A 12 19.12 27.33 -35.83
C ALA A 12 17.75 26.82 -36.28
N VAL A 13 17.69 26.02 -37.36
CA VAL A 13 16.45 25.40 -37.84
C VAL A 13 15.91 24.39 -36.82
N LEU A 14 16.78 23.56 -36.24
CA LEU A 14 16.39 22.62 -35.18
C LEU A 14 15.90 23.35 -33.92
N ALA A 15 16.58 24.42 -33.52
CA ALA A 15 16.16 25.24 -32.38
C ALA A 15 14.80 25.91 -32.63
N LEU A 16 14.58 26.48 -33.81
CA LEU A 16 13.28 27.03 -34.20
C LEU A 16 12.20 25.95 -34.27
N GLY A 17 12.53 24.76 -34.79
CA GLY A 17 11.63 23.61 -34.83
C GLY A 17 11.23 23.15 -33.42
N LEU A 18 12.16 23.09 -32.47
CA LEU A 18 11.88 22.76 -31.07
C LEU A 18 11.06 23.85 -30.37
N LEU A 19 11.32 25.13 -30.66
CA LEU A 19 10.53 26.25 -30.14
C LEU A 19 9.10 26.22 -30.66
N LEU A 20 8.91 25.98 -31.97
CA LEU A 20 7.59 25.84 -32.59
C LEU A 20 6.86 24.60 -32.05
N LEU A 21 7.54 23.46 -31.98
CA LEU A 21 6.97 22.24 -31.39
C LEU A 21 6.56 22.49 -29.93
N GLY A 22 7.45 23.08 -29.13
CA GLY A 22 7.21 23.42 -27.74
C GLY A 22 5.99 24.34 -27.58
N GLY A 23 5.88 25.40 -28.39
CA GLY A 23 4.75 26.33 -28.35
C GLY A 23 3.42 25.72 -28.82
N LEU A 24 3.43 24.86 -29.84
CA LEU A 24 2.23 24.24 -30.39
C LEU A 24 1.70 23.06 -29.55
N THR A 25 2.58 22.44 -28.76
CA THR A 25 2.24 21.25 -27.95
C THR A 25 2.24 21.53 -26.46
N LEU A 26 2.46 22.78 -26.05
CA LEU A 26 2.53 23.17 -24.64
C LEU A 26 1.21 22.80 -23.94
N PRO A 27 1.24 22.03 -22.83
CA PRO A 27 0.05 21.68 -22.07
C PRO A 27 -0.72 22.92 -21.67
N GLU A 28 -2.05 22.91 -21.73
CA GLU A 28 -2.87 24.05 -21.32
C GLU A 28 -2.53 24.49 -19.88
N PRO A 29 -2.55 25.81 -19.57
CA PRO A 29 -2.42 26.25 -18.18
C PRO A 29 -3.61 25.74 -17.35
N ALA A 30 -3.42 25.63 -16.03
CA ALA A 30 -4.53 25.30 -15.13
C ALA A 30 -5.72 26.25 -15.34
N ARG A 31 -6.94 25.69 -15.36
CA ARG A 31 -8.17 26.45 -15.62
C ARG A 31 -8.56 27.29 -14.41
N ASP A 32 -9.01 28.52 -14.67
CA ASP A 32 -9.69 29.35 -13.67
C ASP A 32 -11.15 28.89 -13.53
N LEU A 33 -11.62 28.78 -12.28
CA LEU A 33 -13.00 28.40 -11.96
C LEU A 33 -14.03 29.42 -12.45
N GLY A 34 -13.66 30.68 -12.67
CA GLY A 34 -14.60 31.72 -13.14
C GLY A 34 -15.89 31.79 -12.29
N ALA A 35 -17.06 31.68 -12.95
CA ALA A 35 -18.39 31.68 -12.32
C ALA A 35 -18.86 30.30 -11.81
N GLY A 36 -18.05 29.25 -11.95
CA GLY A 36 -18.38 27.86 -11.61
C GLY A 36 -18.27 27.50 -10.12
N ARG A 37 -18.25 28.50 -9.24
CA ARG A 37 -18.12 28.33 -7.79
C ARG A 37 -19.45 27.88 -7.20
N LEU A 38 -19.37 27.06 -6.15
CA LEU A 38 -20.51 26.80 -5.28
C LEU A 38 -21.07 28.14 -4.76
N THR A 39 -22.36 28.38 -5.01
CA THR A 39 -23.07 29.61 -4.63
C THR A 39 -23.91 29.45 -3.37
N SER A 40 -23.94 28.24 -2.81
CA SER A 40 -24.68 27.89 -1.60
C SER A 40 -24.00 28.42 -0.34
N ASP A 41 -24.78 28.97 0.59
CA ASP A 41 -24.31 29.47 1.89
C ASP A 41 -23.96 28.35 2.90
N ASP A 42 -24.29 27.08 2.58
CA ASP A 42 -23.97 25.94 3.43
C ASP A 42 -22.45 25.76 3.56
N PRO A 43 -21.88 25.90 4.78
CA PRO A 43 -20.46 25.79 4.99
C PRO A 43 -20.00 24.37 4.64
N LEU A 44 -18.95 24.29 3.82
CA LEU A 44 -18.26 23.04 3.61
C LEU A 44 -17.41 22.72 4.84
N PRO A 45 -17.29 21.44 5.19
CA PRO A 45 -16.42 21.00 6.27
C PRO A 45 -14.96 21.41 6.02
N PRO A 46 -14.15 21.60 7.07
CA PRO A 46 -12.73 21.90 6.94
C PRO A 46 -12.01 20.84 6.10
N VAL A 47 -11.22 21.28 5.13
CA VAL A 47 -10.42 20.42 4.26
C VAL A 47 -8.98 20.87 4.29
N VAL A 48 -8.09 19.90 4.36
CA VAL A 48 -6.66 20.12 4.38
C VAL A 48 -5.97 19.38 3.24
N ALA A 49 -5.04 20.05 2.55
CA ALA A 49 -4.31 19.48 1.42
C ALA A 49 -2.90 19.05 1.82
N GLY A 50 -2.46 17.92 1.31
CA GLY A 50 -1.12 17.41 1.55
C GLY A 50 -0.62 16.41 0.52
N ALA A 51 0.67 16.11 0.61
CA ALA A 51 1.32 15.08 -0.18
C ALA A 51 1.40 13.78 0.63
N PHE A 52 1.17 12.67 -0.04
CA PHE A 52 1.25 11.33 0.53
C PHE A 52 2.24 10.50 -0.28
N HIS A 53 2.97 9.61 0.38
CA HIS A 53 4.05 8.81 -0.21
C HIS A 53 5.18 9.70 -0.74
N VAL A 54 6.11 10.08 0.13
CA VAL A 54 7.25 10.95 -0.20
C VAL A 54 8.51 10.35 0.41
N HIS A 55 9.60 10.33 -0.34
CA HIS A 55 10.90 9.83 0.12
C HIS A 55 11.82 10.99 0.48
N SER A 56 12.64 10.81 1.51
CA SER A 56 13.63 11.76 1.98
C SER A 56 15.04 11.18 1.85
N ASN A 57 16.04 11.95 2.23
CA ASN A 57 17.43 11.50 2.27
C ASN A 57 17.74 10.45 3.36
N ARG A 58 16.71 9.94 4.05
CA ARG A 58 16.81 8.79 4.95
C ARG A 58 16.77 7.46 4.19
N SER A 59 16.08 7.41 3.05
CA SER A 59 16.21 6.33 2.06
C SER A 59 16.91 6.83 0.80
N ASP A 60 16.15 7.09 -0.26
CA ASP A 60 16.58 7.35 -1.62
C ASP A 60 16.00 8.65 -2.20
N GLY A 61 15.32 9.45 -1.37
CA GLY A 61 14.99 10.84 -1.68
C GLY A 61 16.21 11.76 -1.60
N ALA A 62 16.16 12.90 -2.29
CA ALA A 62 17.28 13.82 -2.40
C ALA A 62 17.48 14.77 -1.19
N ASP A 63 16.41 15.09 -0.45
CA ASP A 63 16.38 16.25 0.45
C ASP A 63 15.98 15.86 1.89
N SER A 64 16.29 16.73 2.85
CA SER A 64 15.86 16.57 4.24
C SER A 64 14.37 16.86 4.43
N LEU A 65 13.81 16.40 5.56
CA LEU A 65 12.42 16.69 5.92
C LEU A 65 12.11 18.19 5.93
N GLU A 66 13.02 19.03 6.41
CA GLU A 66 12.85 20.49 6.43
C GLU A 66 12.73 21.09 5.02
N ALA A 67 13.53 20.59 4.08
CA ALA A 67 13.53 21.07 2.71
C ALA A 67 12.27 20.61 1.96
N ILE A 68 11.84 19.36 2.19
CA ILE A 68 10.57 18.82 1.70
C ILE A 68 9.39 19.63 2.25
N ALA A 69 9.36 19.89 3.55
CA ALA A 69 8.33 20.71 4.19
C ALA A 69 8.30 22.14 3.64
N ALA A 70 9.47 22.74 3.41
CA ALA A 70 9.56 24.07 2.80
C ALA A 70 9.03 24.08 1.36
N ALA A 71 9.25 23.01 0.58
CA ALA A 71 8.68 22.85 -0.75
C ALA A 71 7.15 22.75 -0.70
N ALA A 72 6.61 21.94 0.22
CA ALA A 72 5.18 21.82 0.46
C ALA A 72 4.53 23.15 0.90
N ALA A 73 5.20 23.91 1.77
CA ALA A 73 4.72 25.21 2.22
C ALA A 73 4.58 26.21 1.05
N ARG A 74 5.53 26.20 0.10
CA ARG A 74 5.49 27.08 -1.09
C ARG A 74 4.36 26.74 -2.06
N THR A 75 3.82 25.54 -2.01
CA THR A 75 2.66 25.13 -2.81
C THR A 75 1.34 25.23 -2.05
N GLY A 76 1.37 25.67 -0.78
CA GLY A 76 0.18 25.80 0.06
C GLY A 76 -0.32 24.47 0.63
N LEU A 77 0.47 23.39 0.51
CA LEU A 77 0.20 22.16 1.24
C LEU A 77 0.45 22.40 2.73
N SER A 78 -0.24 21.61 3.53
CA SER A 78 -0.24 21.80 4.96
C SER A 78 0.13 20.54 5.75
N PHE A 79 0.23 19.39 5.06
CA PHE A 79 0.93 18.22 5.57
C PHE A 79 1.71 17.48 4.48
N VAL A 80 2.71 16.70 4.90
CA VAL A 80 3.39 15.69 4.07
C VAL A 80 3.52 14.39 4.87
N VAL A 81 3.16 13.28 4.26
CA VAL A 81 3.44 11.94 4.79
C VAL A 81 4.68 11.39 4.10
N VAL A 82 5.78 11.31 4.84
CA VAL A 82 7.04 10.73 4.37
C VAL A 82 7.02 9.23 4.65
N THR A 83 7.46 8.43 3.69
CA THR A 83 7.39 6.96 3.74
C THR A 83 8.70 6.36 3.25
N ASP A 84 9.82 6.78 3.85
CA ASP A 84 11.13 6.26 3.51
C ASP A 84 11.17 4.72 3.59
N HIS A 85 11.94 4.09 2.70
CA HIS A 85 12.14 2.64 2.70
C HIS A 85 12.73 2.13 4.03
N GLY A 86 12.18 1.04 4.53
CA GLY A 86 12.71 0.38 5.72
C GLY A 86 11.96 -0.90 6.10
N ASP A 87 12.28 -1.41 7.28
CA ASP A 87 11.71 -2.64 7.84
C ASP A 87 10.87 -2.39 9.11
N GLY A 88 10.62 -1.13 9.46
CA GLY A 88 9.83 -0.73 10.63
C GLY A 88 10.51 -0.87 11.99
N THR A 89 11.75 -1.36 12.05
CA THR A 89 12.49 -1.50 13.33
C THR A 89 12.99 -0.16 13.87
N ARG A 90 13.11 0.86 13.00
CA ARG A 90 13.35 2.25 13.41
C ARG A 90 12.08 2.80 14.07
N ALA A 91 12.21 3.38 15.26
CA ALA A 91 11.11 4.10 15.88
C ALA A 91 10.65 5.28 14.98
N PRO A 92 9.35 5.38 14.66
CA PRO A 92 8.82 6.54 13.95
C PRO A 92 9.04 7.82 14.76
N GLU A 93 9.45 8.89 14.08
CA GLU A 93 9.58 10.19 14.71
C GLU A 93 8.19 10.77 15.01
N PRO A 94 8.01 11.45 16.17
CA PRO A 94 6.74 12.05 16.49
C PRO A 94 6.38 13.15 15.47
N PRO A 95 5.09 13.40 15.21
CA PRO A 95 4.63 14.45 14.31
C PRO A 95 5.21 15.81 14.68
N ARG A 96 5.66 16.57 13.67
CA ARG A 96 6.22 17.92 13.87
C ARG A 96 5.86 18.85 12.73
N TYR A 97 5.71 20.13 13.07
CA TYR A 97 5.61 21.19 12.09
C TYR A 97 6.99 21.66 11.64
N HIS A 98 7.18 21.68 10.33
CA HIS A 98 8.30 22.35 9.66
C HIS A 98 7.73 23.33 8.65
N ALA A 99 8.13 24.61 8.69
CA ALA A 99 7.60 25.64 7.81
C ALA A 99 6.04 25.70 7.75
N ASN A 100 5.38 25.50 8.88
CA ASN A 100 3.91 25.38 9.02
C ASN A 100 3.26 24.20 8.26
N VAL A 101 4.06 23.20 7.88
CA VAL A 101 3.60 21.94 7.30
C VAL A 101 3.79 20.81 8.31
N LEU A 102 2.73 20.05 8.58
CA LEU A 102 2.80 18.90 9.46
C LEU A 102 3.50 17.74 8.74
N ILE A 103 4.58 17.23 9.32
CA ILE A 103 5.27 16.03 8.80
C ILE A 103 4.85 14.82 9.63
N LEU A 104 4.36 13.79 8.94
CA LEU A 104 4.13 12.46 9.49
C LEU A 104 5.19 11.50 8.98
N ASP A 105 5.86 10.82 9.90
CA ASP A 105 6.83 9.77 9.62
C ASP A 105 6.12 8.43 9.47
N GLY A 106 6.08 7.93 8.24
CA GLY A 106 5.58 6.62 7.84
C GLY A 106 6.72 5.70 7.40
N LEU A 107 6.36 4.66 6.66
CA LEU A 107 7.27 3.59 6.25
C LEU A 107 6.81 3.00 4.92
N GLU A 108 7.73 2.71 4.00
CA GLU A 108 7.48 1.82 2.87
C GLU A 108 8.25 0.51 3.05
N VAL A 109 7.51 -0.60 3.20
CA VAL A 109 8.07 -1.96 3.34
C VAL A 109 8.06 -2.66 1.99
N THR A 110 9.19 -3.22 1.59
CA THR A 110 9.27 -4.13 0.44
C THR A 110 8.76 -5.52 0.84
N THR A 111 7.75 -6.01 0.14
CA THR A 111 7.18 -7.36 0.33
C THR A 111 7.50 -8.24 -0.90
N THR A 112 7.18 -9.53 -0.84
CA THR A 112 7.29 -10.42 -2.01
C THR A 112 6.24 -10.13 -3.09
N ASP A 113 5.22 -9.33 -2.76
CA ASP A 113 4.06 -9.07 -3.60
C ASP A 113 3.93 -7.59 -4.00
N GLY A 114 5.00 -6.81 -3.86
CA GLY A 114 5.05 -5.37 -4.12
C GLY A 114 5.41 -4.55 -2.89
N HIS A 115 5.26 -3.22 -2.94
CA HIS A 115 5.52 -2.37 -1.76
C HIS A 115 4.24 -2.07 -0.98
N TYR A 116 4.42 -1.90 0.33
CA TYR A 116 3.33 -1.62 1.27
C TYR A 116 3.68 -0.47 2.19
N LEU A 117 2.86 0.58 2.17
CA LEU A 117 3.04 1.77 2.98
C LEU A 117 2.38 1.58 4.34
N SER A 118 2.93 2.21 5.36
CA SER A 118 2.37 2.26 6.71
C SER A 118 2.49 3.65 7.31
N VAL A 119 1.41 4.13 7.93
CA VAL A 119 1.40 5.41 8.66
C VAL A 119 0.73 5.23 10.01
N GLY A 120 1.26 5.87 11.05
CA GLY A 120 0.72 5.79 12.41
C GLY A 120 0.94 4.44 13.10
N HIS A 121 1.91 3.64 12.63
CA HIS A 121 2.33 2.40 13.26
C HIS A 121 3.25 2.67 14.46
N LEU A 122 3.29 1.74 15.40
CA LEU A 122 4.33 1.66 16.43
C LEU A 122 5.60 1.02 15.85
N GLN A 123 6.74 1.23 16.52
CA GLN A 123 8.00 0.56 16.18
C GLN A 123 7.82 -0.96 16.13
N ALA A 124 8.27 -1.57 15.04
CA ALA A 124 8.22 -3.01 14.88
C ALA A 124 9.26 -3.68 15.80
N PRO A 125 8.90 -4.76 16.52
CA PRO A 125 9.85 -5.49 17.36
C PRO A 125 10.85 -6.33 16.57
N TYR A 126 10.64 -6.46 15.25
CA TYR A 126 11.49 -7.21 14.32
C TYR A 126 11.35 -6.64 12.89
N PRO A 127 12.27 -6.95 11.96
CA PRO A 127 12.19 -6.51 10.57
C PRO A 127 10.91 -6.99 9.88
N LEU A 128 10.10 -6.06 9.38
CA LEU A 128 8.94 -6.37 8.55
C LEU A 128 9.39 -6.73 7.14
N GLY A 129 8.82 -7.80 6.59
CA GLY A 129 9.12 -8.32 5.26
C GLY A 129 8.45 -9.67 5.02
N GLY A 130 8.57 -10.19 3.80
CA GLY A 130 7.96 -11.45 3.40
C GLY A 130 6.68 -11.24 2.59
N GLU A 131 5.69 -12.12 2.74
CA GLU A 131 4.42 -12.02 2.01
C GLU A 131 3.64 -10.75 2.39
N ALA A 132 3.01 -10.11 1.41
CA ALA A 132 2.21 -8.89 1.63
C ALA A 132 1.16 -9.04 2.74
N ARG A 133 0.49 -10.19 2.78
CA ARG A 133 -0.49 -10.55 3.83
C ARG A 133 0.10 -10.43 5.23
N ASP A 134 1.33 -10.92 5.40
CA ASP A 134 2.00 -11.00 6.69
C ASP A 134 2.44 -9.63 7.16
N VAL A 135 3.00 -8.83 6.25
CA VAL A 135 3.36 -7.43 6.49
C VAL A 135 2.12 -6.59 6.81
N ALA A 136 1.02 -6.77 6.08
CA ALA A 136 -0.24 -6.07 6.35
C ALA A 136 -0.81 -6.40 7.74
N ALA A 137 -0.82 -7.68 8.12
CA ALA A 137 -1.25 -8.12 9.45
C ALA A 137 -0.35 -7.56 10.57
N ASP A 138 0.95 -7.47 10.33
CA ASP A 138 1.89 -6.89 11.30
C ASP A 138 1.69 -5.39 11.47
N ILE A 139 1.47 -4.66 10.38
CA ILE A 139 1.17 -3.23 10.42
C ILE A 139 -0.14 -2.96 11.16
N GLU A 140 -1.18 -3.76 10.90
CA GLU A 140 -2.46 -3.65 11.63
C GLU A 140 -2.26 -3.90 13.13
N ARG A 141 -1.50 -4.95 13.50
CA ARG A 141 -1.16 -5.24 14.90
C ARG A 141 -0.37 -4.11 15.58
N LEU A 142 0.45 -3.39 14.81
CA LEU A 142 1.18 -2.20 15.27
C LEU A 142 0.32 -0.92 15.26
N GLY A 143 -0.99 -1.02 14.94
CA GLY A 143 -1.92 0.09 14.88
C GLY A 143 -1.79 0.96 13.63
N GLY A 144 -0.95 0.57 12.67
CA GLY A 144 -0.71 1.33 11.45
C GLY A 144 -1.85 1.24 10.45
N PHE A 145 -1.98 2.29 9.64
CA PHE A 145 -2.83 2.28 8.45
C PHE A 145 -1.99 1.87 7.24
N GLY A 146 -2.34 0.72 6.66
CA GLY A 146 -1.57 0.10 5.57
C GLY A 146 -2.17 0.33 4.17
N VAL A 147 -1.32 0.67 3.19
CA VAL A 147 -1.71 1.02 1.81
C VAL A 147 -0.86 0.27 0.79
N ALA A 148 -1.48 -0.41 -0.16
CA ALA A 148 -0.76 -1.01 -1.30
C ALA A 148 -0.23 0.08 -2.24
N ALA A 149 1.09 0.15 -2.39
CA ALA A 149 1.76 1.16 -3.19
C ALA A 149 1.77 0.80 -4.68
N HIS A 150 1.75 1.83 -5.54
CA HIS A 150 1.96 1.76 -6.99
C HIS A 150 1.55 0.42 -7.67
N PRO A 151 0.28 -0.01 -7.55
CA PRO A 151 -0.18 -1.29 -8.11
C PRO A 151 -0.02 -1.39 -9.63
N ALA A 152 0.04 -0.25 -10.33
CA ALA A 152 0.24 -0.17 -11.77
C ALA A 152 1.71 0.09 -12.18
N SER A 153 2.69 -0.12 -11.29
CA SER A 153 4.10 0.10 -11.61
C SER A 153 4.52 -0.76 -12.82
N PRO A 154 5.21 -0.20 -13.82
CA PRO A 154 5.73 -0.98 -14.95
C PRO A 154 6.90 -1.89 -14.54
N LYS A 155 7.42 -1.76 -13.30
CA LYS A 155 8.45 -2.64 -12.74
C LYS A 155 7.77 -3.76 -11.94
N PRO A 156 7.80 -5.03 -12.40
CA PRO A 156 7.08 -6.11 -11.75
C PRO A 156 7.48 -6.35 -10.29
N ALA A 157 8.72 -6.03 -9.92
CA ALA A 157 9.20 -6.17 -8.54
C ALA A 157 8.62 -5.15 -7.56
N LEU A 158 8.07 -4.03 -8.06
CA LEU A 158 7.46 -2.98 -7.23
C LEU A 158 5.93 -3.10 -7.21
N ALA A 159 5.35 -3.51 -8.34
CA ALA A 159 3.91 -3.57 -8.53
C ALA A 159 3.22 -4.50 -7.51
N TRP A 160 2.14 -4.01 -6.92
CA TRP A 160 1.30 -4.82 -6.05
C TRP A 160 0.60 -5.95 -6.80
N THR A 161 0.80 -7.19 -6.35
CA THR A 161 0.30 -8.40 -7.02
C THR A 161 -0.70 -9.20 -6.19
N ASP A 162 -0.68 -9.10 -4.85
CA ASP A 162 -1.59 -9.86 -3.99
C ASP A 162 -2.87 -9.08 -3.63
N TRP A 163 -3.85 -9.14 -4.54
CA TRP A 163 -5.16 -8.51 -4.36
C TRP A 163 -6.09 -9.24 -3.38
N SER A 164 -5.67 -10.39 -2.84
CA SER A 164 -6.42 -11.11 -1.81
C SER A 164 -6.12 -10.59 -0.40
N THR A 165 -4.95 -9.96 -0.22
CA THR A 165 -4.51 -9.39 1.05
C THR A 165 -5.47 -8.31 1.54
N ALA A 166 -5.76 -8.36 2.83
CA ALA A 166 -6.54 -7.34 3.52
C ALA A 166 -5.71 -6.06 3.65
N VAL A 167 -6.03 -5.03 2.86
CA VAL A 167 -5.37 -3.72 2.92
C VAL A 167 -6.34 -2.65 3.37
N GLY A 168 -5.85 -1.64 4.10
CA GLY A 168 -6.64 -0.46 4.48
C GLY A 168 -6.85 0.50 3.31
N GLY A 169 -5.87 0.59 2.40
CA GLY A 169 -5.99 1.38 1.18
C GLY A 169 -5.13 0.90 0.02
N ILE A 170 -5.26 1.59 -1.10
CA ILE A 170 -4.44 1.43 -2.30
C ILE A 170 -4.05 2.79 -2.87
N GLU A 171 -2.95 2.84 -3.61
CA GLU A 171 -2.66 3.97 -4.49
C GLU A 171 -3.40 3.82 -5.81
N TRP A 172 -4.42 4.66 -6.04
CA TRP A 172 -5.09 4.70 -7.34
C TRP A 172 -4.25 5.43 -8.39
N LEU A 173 -3.48 6.45 -7.97
CA LEU A 173 -2.54 7.20 -8.79
C LEU A 173 -1.19 7.20 -8.08
N ASN A 174 -0.11 6.95 -8.82
CA ASN A 174 1.26 7.08 -8.34
C ASN A 174 2.08 7.84 -9.40
N ALA A 175 2.69 8.97 -9.01
CA ALA A 175 3.32 9.86 -9.97
C ALA A 175 4.62 9.30 -10.57
N ASP A 176 5.45 8.57 -9.80
CA ASP A 176 6.68 7.94 -10.33
C ASP A 176 6.37 6.83 -11.33
N SER A 177 5.34 6.03 -11.07
CA SER A 177 4.88 5.00 -12.00
C SER A 177 4.34 5.61 -13.30
N ALA A 178 3.59 6.72 -13.20
CA ALA A 178 2.96 7.34 -14.36
C ALA A 178 3.97 7.81 -15.42
N TRP A 179 5.09 8.43 -15.06
CA TRP A 179 6.07 8.87 -16.07
C TRP A 179 6.96 7.73 -16.61
N ARG A 180 7.10 6.62 -15.88
CA ARG A 180 7.91 5.47 -16.30
C ARG A 180 7.21 4.55 -17.29
N ASP A 181 5.88 4.57 -17.32
CA ASP A 181 5.06 3.83 -18.29
C ASP A 181 4.97 4.54 -19.66
N GLU A 182 5.52 5.75 -19.76
CA GLU A 182 5.30 6.62 -20.91
C GLU A 182 6.23 6.35 -22.11
N SER A 183 5.68 6.58 -23.29
CA SER A 183 6.46 6.54 -24.53
C SER A 183 7.58 7.61 -24.52
N TRP A 184 8.72 7.29 -25.14
CA TRP A 184 9.85 8.23 -25.27
C TRP A 184 9.46 9.58 -25.89
N LEU A 185 8.43 9.61 -26.73
CA LEU A 185 7.87 10.83 -27.32
C LEU A 185 7.18 11.72 -26.28
N ARG A 186 6.29 11.15 -25.46
CA ARG A 186 5.58 11.90 -24.40
C ARG A 186 6.55 12.38 -23.32
N LEU A 187 7.52 11.54 -22.95
CA LEU A 187 8.60 11.95 -22.04
C LEU A 187 9.46 13.10 -22.62
N GLY A 188 9.81 13.02 -23.90
CA GLY A 188 10.56 14.08 -24.59
C GLY A 188 9.80 15.41 -24.63
N LEU A 189 8.48 15.37 -24.85
CA LEU A 189 7.62 16.55 -24.79
C LEU A 189 7.55 17.10 -23.36
N ALA A 190 7.33 16.27 -22.35
CA ALA A 190 7.30 16.71 -20.96
C ALA A 190 8.61 17.41 -20.54
N VAL A 191 9.77 16.88 -20.94
CA VAL A 191 11.08 17.54 -20.71
C VAL A 191 11.17 18.89 -21.42
N LEU A 192 10.64 19.00 -22.64
CA LEU A 192 10.61 20.26 -23.39
C LEU A 192 9.70 21.31 -22.72
N HIS A 193 8.57 20.88 -22.14
CA HIS A 193 7.58 21.76 -21.52
C HIS A 193 7.88 22.12 -20.07
N TYR A 194 8.63 21.28 -19.36
CA TYR A 194 8.91 21.43 -17.93
C TYR A 194 9.45 22.82 -17.53
N PRO A 195 10.38 23.45 -18.27
CA PRO A 195 10.87 24.79 -17.91
C PRO A 195 9.82 25.91 -18.01
N ILE A 196 8.70 25.68 -18.69
CA ILE A 196 7.65 26.70 -18.94
C ILE A 196 6.41 26.42 -18.10
N ARG A 197 5.98 25.15 -18.02
CA ARG A 197 4.79 24.69 -17.28
C ARG A 197 5.08 23.37 -16.56
N PRO A 198 5.90 23.37 -15.49
CA PRO A 198 6.39 22.14 -14.85
C PRO A 198 5.28 21.23 -14.34
N ALA A 199 4.35 21.75 -13.53
CA ALA A 199 3.24 20.97 -12.99
C ALA A 199 2.33 20.39 -14.09
N GLN A 200 2.00 21.17 -15.13
CA GLN A 200 1.20 20.68 -16.25
C GLN A 200 1.98 19.68 -17.12
N ALA A 201 3.29 19.82 -17.24
CA ALA A 201 4.14 18.85 -17.95
C ALA A 201 4.18 17.50 -17.22
N ILE A 202 4.17 17.51 -15.88
CA ILE A 202 4.03 16.29 -15.08
C ILE A 202 2.62 15.69 -15.25
N ALA A 203 1.56 16.50 -15.08
CA ALA A 203 0.18 16.03 -15.25
C ALA A 203 -0.12 15.47 -16.65
N ALA A 204 0.56 15.97 -17.69
CA ALA A 204 0.43 15.47 -19.05
C ALA A 204 0.90 14.01 -19.24
N LEU A 205 1.63 13.46 -18.27
CA LEU A 205 2.08 12.07 -18.21
C LEU A 205 1.12 11.17 -17.42
N PHE A 206 0.03 11.74 -16.90
CA PHE A 206 -0.95 10.96 -16.18
C PHE A 206 -1.99 10.37 -17.14
N ASP A 207 -2.24 9.08 -16.97
CA ASP A 207 -3.28 8.31 -17.63
C ASP A 207 -4.25 7.75 -16.61
N ARG A 208 -5.52 7.53 -16.99
CA ARG A 208 -6.49 6.89 -16.09
C ARG A 208 -6.10 5.42 -15.87
N PRO A 209 -5.78 5.01 -14.62
CA PRO A 209 -5.36 3.65 -14.32
C PRO A 209 -6.58 2.73 -14.21
N THR A 210 -7.12 2.36 -15.36
CA THR A 210 -8.44 1.70 -15.48
C THR A 210 -8.47 0.34 -14.76
N GLU A 211 -7.39 -0.44 -14.86
CA GLU A 211 -7.31 -1.73 -14.15
C GLU A 211 -7.27 -1.54 -12.63
N THR A 212 -6.44 -0.63 -12.12
CA THR A 212 -6.36 -0.32 -10.69
C THR A 212 -7.69 0.16 -10.13
N LEU A 213 -8.38 1.07 -10.83
CA LEU A 213 -9.70 1.56 -10.43
C LEU A 213 -10.73 0.43 -10.42
N TRP A 214 -10.72 -0.47 -11.41
CA TRP A 214 -11.63 -1.63 -11.44
C TRP A 214 -11.36 -2.61 -10.29
N ARG A 215 -10.10 -2.90 -9.98
CA ARG A 215 -9.71 -3.74 -8.83
C ARG A 215 -10.17 -3.11 -7.53
N TRP A 216 -9.99 -1.80 -7.37
CA TRP A 216 -10.47 -1.05 -6.22
C TRP A 216 -11.99 -1.09 -6.06
N ASP A 217 -12.72 -0.81 -7.14
CA ASP A 217 -14.19 -0.84 -7.16
C ASP A 217 -14.69 -2.25 -6.77
N THR A 218 -13.96 -3.31 -7.14
CA THR A 218 -14.24 -4.69 -6.75
C THR A 218 -13.93 -4.95 -5.26
N MET A 219 -12.76 -4.54 -4.76
CA MET A 219 -12.38 -4.73 -3.37
C MET A 219 -13.31 -4.00 -2.40
N THR A 220 -13.73 -2.79 -2.78
CA THR A 220 -14.55 -1.92 -1.91
C THR A 220 -15.97 -2.46 -1.71
N GLN A 221 -16.43 -3.33 -2.60
CA GLN A 221 -17.68 -4.08 -2.42
C GLN A 221 -17.55 -5.15 -1.32
N ALA A 222 -16.35 -5.69 -1.06
CA ALA A 222 -16.16 -6.68 0.00
C ALA A 222 -15.84 -6.04 1.37
N ARG A 223 -15.00 -5.00 1.38
CA ARG A 223 -14.53 -4.32 2.60
C ARG A 223 -14.30 -2.83 2.31
N SER A 224 -14.17 -1.99 3.32
CA SER A 224 -13.77 -0.60 3.09
C SER A 224 -12.29 -0.56 2.68
N VAL A 225 -11.98 0.02 1.51
CA VAL A 225 -10.61 0.22 1.02
C VAL A 225 -10.49 1.65 0.53
N VAL A 226 -9.56 2.40 1.11
CA VAL A 226 -9.34 3.81 0.78
C VAL A 226 -8.45 3.93 -0.45
N ALA A 227 -8.83 4.77 -1.42
CA ALA A 227 -7.95 5.18 -2.50
C ALA A 227 -7.20 6.47 -2.14
N LEU A 228 -5.90 6.45 -2.35
CA LEU A 228 -4.99 7.60 -2.19
C LEU A 228 -4.22 7.85 -3.48
N ALA A 229 -3.73 9.07 -3.65
CA ALA A 229 -2.78 9.40 -4.71
C ALA A 229 -1.39 9.60 -4.08
N GLY A 230 -0.44 8.76 -4.48
CA GLY A 230 0.95 8.79 -4.06
C GLY A 230 1.79 9.71 -4.93
N ALA A 231 2.50 10.65 -4.30
CA ALA A 231 3.49 11.48 -4.96
C ALA A 231 4.71 10.68 -5.39
N ASP A 232 5.10 9.68 -4.58
CA ASP A 232 6.30 8.86 -4.75
C ASP A 232 7.54 9.71 -5.07
N ALA A 233 7.59 10.87 -4.41
CA ALA A 233 8.51 11.92 -4.76
C ALA A 233 9.85 11.63 -4.10
N HIS A 234 10.89 11.47 -4.93
CA HIS A 234 12.29 11.34 -4.51
C HIS A 234 13.08 12.63 -4.74
N GLY A 235 12.43 13.62 -5.36
CA GLY A 235 13.04 14.85 -5.85
C GLY A 235 14.21 14.60 -6.79
N ALA A 236 15.23 15.42 -6.61
CA ALA A 236 16.42 15.55 -7.42
C ALA A 236 17.44 14.39 -7.41
N ALA A 237 17.02 13.16 -7.06
CA ALA A 237 17.96 12.08 -6.77
C ALA A 237 18.68 11.55 -8.04
N ALA A 238 19.96 11.18 -7.89
CA ALA A 238 20.76 10.62 -8.97
C ALA A 238 20.32 9.18 -9.30
N VAL A 239 20.16 8.86 -10.59
CA VAL A 239 19.84 7.49 -11.04
C VAL A 239 21.06 6.57 -10.86
N PRO A 240 20.97 5.48 -10.06
CA PRO A 240 22.06 4.50 -9.94
C PRO A 240 22.35 3.82 -11.29
N GLY A 241 23.62 3.73 -11.69
CA GLY A 241 24.06 3.01 -12.90
C GLY A 241 24.32 3.88 -14.14
N VAL A 242 24.06 5.19 -14.09
CA VAL A 242 24.57 6.13 -15.10
C VAL A 242 25.88 6.72 -14.60
N ALA A 243 27.00 6.22 -15.16
CA ALA A 243 28.34 6.66 -14.81
C ALA A 243 28.47 8.19 -14.92
N ASP A 244 28.72 8.84 -13.79
CA ASP A 244 29.53 10.06 -13.62
C ASP A 244 29.41 11.15 -14.71
N VAL A 245 28.18 11.54 -15.08
CA VAL A 245 27.93 12.73 -15.88
C VAL A 245 27.46 13.86 -14.97
N ARG A 246 28.43 14.60 -14.41
CA ARG A 246 28.26 15.90 -13.73
C ARG A 246 27.73 17.04 -14.65
N LEU A 247 26.96 16.72 -15.69
CA LEU A 247 26.42 17.65 -16.69
C LEU A 247 24.89 17.60 -16.78
N ARG A 248 24.18 17.65 -15.64
CA ARG A 248 22.79 18.13 -15.61
C ARG A 248 22.60 19.12 -14.45
N PRO A 249 22.34 20.41 -14.71
CA PRO A 249 22.09 21.41 -13.67
C PRO A 249 20.61 21.53 -13.27
N ILE A 250 19.71 20.63 -13.71
CA ILE A 250 18.28 20.72 -13.40
C ILE A 250 17.77 19.35 -12.93
N PRO A 251 17.48 19.18 -11.63
CA PRO A 251 16.86 17.98 -11.11
C PRO A 251 15.35 17.97 -11.36
N ILE A 252 14.85 16.97 -12.08
CA ILE A 252 13.46 16.91 -12.56
C ILE A 252 12.88 15.52 -12.27
N PRO A 253 11.69 15.40 -11.65
CA PRO A 253 10.89 16.48 -11.08
C PRO A 253 11.35 16.84 -9.66
N SER A 254 11.35 18.14 -9.30
CA SER A 254 11.53 18.55 -7.91
C SER A 254 10.28 18.26 -7.07
N TYR A 255 10.45 18.14 -5.74
CA TYR A 255 9.32 17.98 -4.80
C TYR A 255 8.24 19.05 -5.00
N GLU A 256 8.65 20.31 -5.10
CA GLU A 256 7.74 21.45 -5.26
C GLU A 256 6.84 21.32 -6.49
N GLU A 257 7.38 20.86 -7.63
CA GLU A 257 6.57 20.72 -8.84
C GLU A 257 5.65 19.50 -8.79
N VAL A 258 6.06 18.41 -8.14
CA VAL A 258 5.15 17.28 -7.87
C VAL A 258 4.00 17.74 -6.97
N PHE A 259 4.31 18.46 -5.89
CA PHE A 259 3.32 18.99 -4.94
C PHE A 259 2.39 20.03 -5.55
N ARG A 260 2.85 20.78 -6.56
CA ARG A 260 2.01 21.69 -7.35
C ARG A 260 1.12 20.97 -8.36
N THR A 261 1.44 19.72 -8.69
CA THR A 261 0.72 18.95 -9.72
C THR A 261 -0.60 18.41 -9.18
N PHE A 262 -0.59 17.81 -7.99
CA PHE A 262 -1.77 17.27 -7.35
C PHE A 262 -1.56 17.14 -5.84
N ALA A 263 -2.66 17.00 -5.10
CA ALA A 263 -2.64 16.73 -3.67
C ALA A 263 -3.83 15.86 -3.27
N ILE A 264 -3.63 15.05 -2.23
CA ILE A 264 -4.75 14.49 -1.49
C ILE A 264 -5.32 15.57 -0.57
N ARG A 265 -6.62 15.50 -0.34
CA ARG A 265 -7.37 16.42 0.49
C ARG A 265 -8.15 15.62 1.50
N VAL A 266 -7.84 15.86 2.78
CA VAL A 266 -8.44 15.16 3.90
C VAL A 266 -9.45 16.09 4.54
N GLN A 267 -10.65 15.57 4.75
CA GLN A 267 -11.72 16.31 5.39
C GLN A 267 -11.69 16.04 6.89
N LEU A 268 -11.79 17.12 7.67
CA LEU A 268 -11.69 17.11 9.12
C LEU A 268 -13.02 17.53 9.75
N ASP A 269 -13.25 17.11 10.99
CA ASP A 269 -14.39 17.57 11.79
C ASP A 269 -14.15 18.96 12.38
N GLU A 270 -12.90 19.23 12.74
CA GLU A 270 -12.44 20.52 13.28
C GLU A 270 -11.34 21.13 12.42
N VAL A 271 -11.18 22.45 12.51
CA VAL A 271 -10.08 23.16 11.87
C VAL A 271 -8.78 22.78 12.58
N TRP A 272 -7.67 22.73 11.83
CA TRP A 272 -6.35 22.53 12.43
C TRP A 272 -6.08 23.41 13.64
N SER A 273 -5.61 22.76 14.70
CA SER A 273 -5.34 23.40 15.98
C SER A 273 -3.97 24.08 16.01
N GLY A 274 -3.03 23.63 15.17
CA GLY A 274 -1.61 23.96 15.23
C GLY A 274 -0.81 23.10 16.22
N ASP A 275 -1.47 22.20 16.95
CA ASP A 275 -0.81 21.19 17.78
C ASP A 275 -0.49 19.95 16.95
N ALA A 276 0.79 19.63 16.79
CA ALA A 276 1.23 18.58 15.88
C ALA A 276 0.65 17.19 16.23
N ALA A 277 0.43 16.89 17.52
CA ALA A 277 -0.08 15.59 17.93
C ALA A 277 -1.59 15.46 17.66
N ALA A 278 -2.37 16.48 18.03
CA ALA A 278 -3.82 16.52 17.77
C ALA A 278 -4.11 16.53 16.27
N ASP A 279 -3.36 17.34 15.52
CA ASP A 279 -3.53 17.50 14.08
C ASP A 279 -3.11 16.24 13.31
N ALA A 280 -2.08 15.53 13.79
CA ALA A 280 -1.70 14.22 13.29
C ALA A 280 -2.76 13.14 13.55
N ALA A 281 -3.37 13.15 14.74
CA ALA A 281 -4.44 12.21 15.07
C ALA A 281 -5.66 12.42 14.16
N ALA A 282 -6.08 13.67 13.96
CA ALA A 282 -7.18 14.01 13.05
C ALA A 282 -6.87 13.63 11.60
N LEU A 283 -5.63 13.86 11.14
CA LEU A 283 -5.19 13.47 9.81
C LEU A 283 -5.21 11.94 9.63
N LEU A 284 -4.64 11.18 10.57
CA LEU A 284 -4.62 9.72 10.54
C LEU A 284 -6.03 9.12 10.57
N GLU A 285 -6.93 9.69 11.36
CA GLU A 285 -8.33 9.29 11.40
C GLU A 285 -9.01 9.53 10.04
N GLY A 286 -8.85 10.73 9.47
CA GLY A 286 -9.40 11.05 8.15
C GLY A 286 -8.87 10.15 7.03
N LEU A 287 -7.59 9.77 7.08
CA LEU A 287 -6.99 8.78 6.17
C LEU A 287 -7.61 7.39 6.36
N ARG A 288 -7.69 6.90 7.60
CA ARG A 288 -8.25 5.57 7.94
C ARG A 288 -9.71 5.43 7.57
N GLU A 289 -10.50 6.47 7.80
CA GLU A 289 -11.93 6.49 7.50
C GLU A 289 -12.23 6.80 6.03
N GLY A 290 -11.20 7.12 5.23
CA GLY A 290 -11.36 7.40 3.82
C GLY A 290 -12.08 8.72 3.53
N ARG A 291 -12.02 9.68 4.46
CA ARG A 291 -12.48 11.08 4.27
C ARG A 291 -11.51 11.86 3.37
N VAL A 292 -11.12 11.24 2.27
CA VAL A 292 -10.05 11.70 1.39
C VAL A 292 -10.57 11.77 -0.04
N TYR A 293 -10.17 12.83 -0.75
CA TYR A 293 -10.29 12.90 -2.19
C TYR A 293 -9.00 13.44 -2.80
N THR A 294 -8.70 13.07 -4.04
CA THR A 294 -7.56 13.61 -4.79
C THR A 294 -8.06 14.71 -5.71
N ALA A 295 -7.30 15.80 -5.87
CA ALA A 295 -7.47 16.71 -7.01
C ALA A 295 -6.13 16.96 -7.71
N ILE A 296 -6.16 16.98 -9.05
CA ILE A 296 -5.02 17.30 -9.90
C ILE A 296 -4.99 18.80 -10.13
N ASP A 297 -4.34 19.52 -9.22
CA ASP A 297 -4.25 20.98 -9.19
C ASP A 297 -3.63 21.61 -10.45
N ALA A 298 -2.76 20.87 -11.16
CA ALA A 298 -2.25 21.29 -12.46
C ALA A 298 -3.34 21.48 -13.52
N LEU A 299 -4.48 20.80 -13.41
CA LEU A 299 -5.62 20.93 -14.33
C LEU A 299 -6.54 22.09 -13.92
N ALA A 300 -6.87 22.19 -12.64
CA ALA A 300 -7.64 23.31 -12.06
C ALA A 300 -7.53 23.33 -10.53
N PRO A 301 -7.08 24.42 -9.90
CA PRO A 301 -7.18 24.63 -8.45
C PRO A 301 -8.38 25.54 -8.09
N PRO A 302 -8.88 25.57 -6.84
CA PRO A 302 -8.48 24.79 -5.66
C PRO A 302 -9.14 23.40 -5.49
N GLY A 303 -9.87 22.87 -6.49
CA GLY A 303 -10.47 21.53 -6.41
C GLY A 303 -11.38 21.34 -5.19
N ARG A 304 -12.29 22.29 -4.92
CA ARG A 304 -13.24 22.19 -3.80
C ARG A 304 -14.31 21.15 -4.12
N PHE A 305 -14.49 20.19 -3.23
CA PHE A 305 -15.34 19.03 -3.43
C PHE A 305 -15.93 18.54 -2.10
N HIS A 306 -17.17 18.06 -2.14
CA HIS A 306 -17.82 17.41 -1.02
C HIS A 306 -18.78 16.33 -1.53
N PHE A 307 -18.74 15.17 -0.89
CA PHE A 307 -19.60 14.04 -1.21
C PHE A 307 -20.13 13.42 0.08
N ALA A 308 -21.45 13.37 0.18
CA ALA A 308 -22.14 12.83 1.35
C ALA A 308 -23.36 12.00 0.94
N ALA A 309 -23.76 11.13 1.85
CA ALA A 309 -24.97 10.34 1.76
C ALA A 309 -25.80 10.55 3.01
N ARG A 310 -27.13 10.59 2.84
CA ARG A 310 -28.08 10.71 3.94
C ARG A 310 -29.12 9.61 3.85
N SER A 311 -29.39 8.95 4.97
CA SER A 311 -30.46 7.96 5.11
C SER A 311 -31.22 8.24 6.41
N GLY A 312 -32.46 8.72 6.30
CA GLY A 312 -33.21 9.20 7.47
C GLY A 312 -32.48 10.35 8.19
N GLY A 313 -32.06 10.12 9.44
CA GLY A 313 -31.27 11.06 10.25
C GLY A 313 -29.76 10.87 10.16
N ASP A 314 -29.28 9.77 9.59
CA ASP A 314 -27.86 9.45 9.50
C ASP A 314 -27.23 10.13 8.28
N VAL A 315 -26.08 10.75 8.47
CA VAL A 315 -25.28 11.38 7.41
C VAL A 315 -23.87 10.82 7.49
N VAL A 316 -23.37 10.33 6.35
CA VAL A 316 -21.97 9.93 6.19
C VAL A 316 -21.36 10.66 5.01
N GLN A 317 -20.05 10.76 5.01
CA GLN A 317 -19.27 11.35 3.93
C GLN A 317 -18.54 10.27 3.15
N ALA A 318 -17.80 10.68 2.11
CA ALA A 318 -16.87 9.81 1.41
C ALA A 318 -16.01 9.00 2.41
N GLY A 319 -15.91 7.69 2.17
CA GLY A 319 -15.29 6.72 3.07
C GLY A 319 -16.27 6.01 4.03
N GLY A 320 -17.41 6.64 4.33
CA GLY A 320 -18.41 6.13 5.25
C GLY A 320 -19.31 5.03 4.70
N SER A 321 -20.10 4.44 5.59
CA SER A 321 -21.07 3.37 5.28
C SER A 321 -22.45 3.65 5.87
N LEU A 322 -23.52 3.34 5.14
CA LEU A 322 -24.92 3.44 5.60
C LEU A 322 -25.63 2.09 5.42
N GLY A 323 -26.59 1.81 6.30
CA GLY A 323 -27.59 0.76 6.08
C GLY A 323 -28.51 1.08 4.90
N ALA A 324 -29.15 0.05 4.33
CA ALA A 324 -30.08 0.19 3.19
C ALA A 324 -31.56 0.17 3.60
N ASP A 325 -31.87 0.35 4.89
CA ASP A 325 -33.24 0.22 5.42
C ASP A 325 -34.18 1.35 4.99
N LEU A 326 -33.62 2.49 4.59
CA LEU A 326 -34.33 3.67 4.10
C LEU A 326 -33.75 4.13 2.76
N ALA A 327 -34.51 4.97 2.06
CA ALA A 327 -34.01 5.63 0.85
C ALA A 327 -32.76 6.47 1.19
N VAL A 328 -31.72 6.30 0.38
CA VAL A 328 -30.45 7.01 0.54
C VAL A 328 -30.36 8.12 -0.50
N GLU A 329 -30.14 9.35 -0.04
CA GLU A 329 -29.85 10.51 -0.88
C GLU A 329 -28.34 10.78 -0.90
N LEU A 330 -27.72 10.65 -2.07
CA LEU A 330 -26.34 11.04 -2.34
C LEU A 330 -26.32 12.47 -2.85
N THR A 331 -25.47 13.31 -2.25
CA THR A 331 -25.25 14.70 -2.66
C THR A 331 -23.79 14.92 -2.96
N VAL A 332 -23.51 15.41 -4.16
CA VAL A 332 -22.18 15.83 -4.61
C VAL A 332 -22.20 17.33 -4.84
N ARG A 333 -21.19 18.02 -4.31
CA ARG A 333 -20.95 19.46 -4.54
C ARG A 333 -19.50 19.65 -4.95
N ALA A 334 -19.26 20.32 -6.07
CA ALA A 334 -17.92 20.60 -6.56
C ALA A 334 -17.87 21.96 -7.26
N ASP A 335 -16.77 22.70 -7.07
CA ASP A 335 -16.49 23.84 -7.93
C ASP A 335 -16.14 23.32 -9.33
N LEU A 336 -16.89 23.73 -10.36
CA LEU A 336 -16.72 23.22 -11.72
C LEU A 336 -16.23 24.32 -12.67
N PRO A 337 -15.00 24.25 -13.21
CA PRO A 337 -14.62 25.14 -14.29
C PRO A 337 -15.46 24.85 -15.56
N PRO A 338 -15.50 25.77 -16.53
CA PRO A 338 -16.20 25.55 -17.80
C PRO A 338 -15.80 24.21 -18.46
N GLY A 339 -16.79 23.41 -18.82
CA GLY A 339 -16.58 22.08 -19.40
C GLY A 339 -16.28 20.96 -18.39
N GLY A 340 -16.40 21.22 -17.08
CA GLY A 340 -16.35 20.17 -16.06
C GLY A 340 -17.67 19.38 -15.95
N GLU A 341 -17.55 18.07 -15.73
CA GLU A 341 -18.67 17.16 -15.47
C GLU A 341 -18.42 16.34 -14.21
N ILE A 342 -19.41 16.29 -13.32
CA ILE A 342 -19.47 15.36 -12.19
C ILE A 342 -20.00 14.03 -12.70
N HIS A 343 -19.32 12.93 -12.43
CA HIS A 343 -19.74 11.55 -12.71
C HIS A 343 -19.93 10.80 -11.40
N LEU A 344 -21.15 10.33 -11.15
CA LEU A 344 -21.47 9.40 -10.06
C LEU A 344 -21.38 7.97 -10.60
N LEU A 345 -20.55 7.16 -9.97
CA LEU A 345 -20.33 5.75 -10.30
C LEU A 345 -20.92 4.86 -9.21
N GLU A 346 -21.61 3.80 -9.60
CA GLU A 346 -22.09 2.71 -8.76
C GLU A 346 -21.33 1.44 -9.14
N ASN A 347 -20.60 0.83 -8.19
CA ASN A 347 -19.80 -0.37 -8.41
C ASN A 347 -18.89 -0.27 -9.65
N GLY A 348 -18.31 0.92 -9.88
CA GLY A 348 -17.44 1.22 -11.02
C GLY A 348 -18.15 1.60 -12.34
N ALA A 349 -19.47 1.53 -12.40
CA ALA A 349 -20.26 1.92 -13.58
C ALA A 349 -20.93 3.29 -13.38
N MET A 350 -20.82 4.20 -14.36
CA MET A 350 -21.44 5.53 -14.27
C MET A 350 -22.98 5.42 -14.29
N VAL A 351 -23.64 5.93 -13.26
CA VAL A 351 -25.11 5.94 -13.10
C VAL A 351 -25.73 7.30 -13.33
N GLN A 352 -24.98 8.39 -13.06
CA GLN A 352 -25.44 9.74 -13.32
C GLN A 352 -24.27 10.66 -13.65
N ARG A 353 -24.54 11.69 -14.45
CA ARG A 353 -23.61 12.80 -14.70
C ARG A 353 -24.31 14.15 -14.59
N SER A 354 -23.55 15.19 -14.27
CA SER A 354 -24.03 16.57 -14.18
C SER A 354 -22.95 17.55 -14.62
N ASN A 355 -23.31 18.55 -15.41
CA ASN A 355 -22.47 19.72 -15.72
C ASN A 355 -22.78 20.91 -14.80
N ARG A 356 -23.52 20.68 -13.71
CA ARG A 356 -23.85 21.66 -12.68
C ARG A 356 -22.96 21.43 -11.45
N PRO A 357 -22.63 22.47 -10.66
CA PRO A 357 -21.83 22.34 -9.43
C PRO A 357 -22.41 21.44 -8.34
N GLU A 358 -23.63 20.92 -8.55
CA GLU A 358 -24.33 20.04 -7.62
C GLU A 358 -24.98 18.89 -8.39
N LEU A 359 -24.92 17.69 -7.81
CA LEU A 359 -25.60 16.48 -8.27
C LEU A 359 -26.31 15.85 -7.07
N ARG A 360 -27.59 15.53 -7.22
CA ARG A 360 -28.37 14.75 -6.25
C ARG A 360 -28.88 13.48 -6.90
N TYR A 361 -28.72 12.38 -6.18
CA TYR A 361 -29.17 11.06 -6.60
C TYR A 361 -29.86 10.36 -5.43
N VAL A 362 -31.07 9.85 -5.64
CA VAL A 362 -31.79 9.09 -4.61
C VAL A 362 -31.85 7.64 -5.06
N THR A 363 -31.44 6.74 -4.19
CA THR A 363 -31.51 5.30 -4.41
C THR A 363 -32.31 4.62 -3.32
N THR A 364 -33.10 3.64 -3.72
CA THR A 364 -33.72 2.66 -2.83
C THR A 364 -33.15 1.26 -3.09
N ALA A 365 -32.07 1.19 -3.89
CA ALA A 365 -31.46 -0.06 -4.31
C ALA A 365 -30.69 -0.73 -3.16
N GLY A 366 -30.43 -2.02 -3.32
CA GLY A 366 -29.68 -2.84 -2.37
C GLY A 366 -28.20 -2.45 -2.23
N ARG A 367 -27.38 -3.41 -1.78
CA ARG A 367 -25.97 -3.16 -1.45
C ARG A 367 -25.20 -2.61 -2.66
N ALA A 368 -24.60 -1.43 -2.52
CA ALA A 368 -23.85 -0.78 -3.60
C ALA A 368 -22.79 0.19 -3.07
N VAL A 369 -21.72 0.36 -3.83
CA VAL A 369 -20.62 1.27 -3.53
C VAL A 369 -20.66 2.43 -4.51
N TYR A 370 -20.71 3.65 -3.99
CA TYR A 370 -20.81 4.87 -4.80
C TYR A 370 -19.53 5.69 -4.71
N ARG A 371 -18.98 6.08 -5.86
CA ARG A 371 -17.78 6.92 -5.99
C ARG A 371 -18.05 8.06 -6.96
N VAL A 372 -17.34 9.18 -6.78
CA VAL A 372 -17.42 10.30 -7.70
C VAL A 372 -16.09 10.52 -8.41
N GLU A 373 -16.19 10.80 -9.71
CA GLU A 373 -15.13 11.40 -10.50
C GLU A 373 -15.60 12.77 -10.99
N VAL A 374 -14.72 13.77 -11.01
CA VAL A 374 -14.96 15.00 -11.77
C VAL A 374 -14.03 14.98 -12.97
N ALA A 375 -14.59 15.01 -14.16
CA ALA A 375 -13.85 15.03 -15.41
C ALA A 375 -13.81 16.45 -15.98
N LEU A 376 -12.71 16.81 -16.62
CA LEU A 376 -12.61 18.02 -17.43
C LEU A 376 -12.43 17.63 -18.89
N VAL A 377 -13.09 18.36 -19.79
CA VAL A 377 -12.82 18.27 -21.23
C VAL A 377 -11.33 18.44 -21.49
N GLU A 378 -10.73 17.63 -22.35
CA GLU A 378 -9.29 17.68 -22.70
C GLU A 378 -8.32 17.41 -21.54
N SER A 379 -8.77 16.72 -20.48
CA SER A 379 -7.85 16.17 -19.48
C SER A 379 -6.80 15.26 -20.15
N PRO A 380 -5.55 15.25 -19.66
CA PRO A 380 -4.49 14.46 -20.24
C PRO A 380 -4.78 12.96 -20.14
N GLY A 381 -4.12 12.20 -21.00
CA GLY A 381 -4.16 10.75 -21.02
C GLY A 381 -5.22 10.13 -21.92
N ARG A 382 -5.05 8.83 -22.21
CA ARG A 382 -5.94 8.00 -23.04
C ARG A 382 -6.03 6.59 -22.44
N PRO A 383 -7.04 6.31 -21.57
CA PRO A 383 -8.18 7.16 -21.25
C PRO A 383 -7.82 8.38 -20.40
N ALA A 384 -8.58 9.46 -20.56
CA ALA A 384 -8.32 10.73 -19.88
C ALA A 384 -8.43 10.59 -18.35
N ILE A 385 -7.47 11.15 -17.63
CA ILE A 385 -7.46 11.12 -16.17
C ILE A 385 -8.56 12.03 -15.59
N PRO A 386 -9.32 11.59 -14.58
CA PRO A 386 -10.23 12.47 -13.85
C PRO A 386 -9.46 13.57 -13.10
N TRP A 387 -10.04 14.77 -13.04
CA TRP A 387 -9.49 15.89 -12.28
C TRP A 387 -9.62 15.68 -10.77
N ILE A 388 -10.79 15.19 -10.32
CA ILE A 388 -11.05 14.83 -8.91
C ILE A 388 -11.49 13.37 -8.83
N VAL A 389 -10.98 12.65 -7.84
CA VAL A 389 -11.45 11.30 -7.48
C VAL A 389 -11.78 11.29 -6.00
N SER A 390 -13.02 10.95 -5.64
CA SER A 390 -13.43 10.76 -4.26
C SER A 390 -13.19 9.33 -3.79
N ASN A 391 -13.05 9.13 -2.48
CA ASN A 391 -13.34 7.83 -1.88
C ASN A 391 -14.83 7.48 -1.98
N ALA A 392 -15.13 6.21 -1.75
CA ALA A 392 -16.47 5.67 -1.95
C ALA A 392 -17.34 5.75 -0.68
N ILE A 393 -18.66 5.85 -0.87
CA ILE A 393 -19.66 5.63 0.17
C ILE A 393 -20.28 4.26 -0.06
N ARG A 394 -20.33 3.44 0.99
CA ARG A 394 -20.91 2.09 0.93
C ARG A 394 -22.35 2.13 1.46
N VAL A 395 -23.32 1.68 0.67
CA VAL A 395 -24.74 1.63 1.04
C VAL A 395 -25.20 0.18 1.14
N GLY A 396 -25.92 -0.17 2.19
CA GLY A 396 -26.40 -1.54 2.45
C GLY A 396 -25.33 -2.48 2.99
N PHE A 397 -24.27 -1.95 3.58
CA PHE A 397 -23.25 -2.75 4.25
C PHE A 397 -23.41 -2.56 5.75
N ASP A 398 -24.01 -3.54 6.43
CA ASP A 398 -23.92 -3.62 7.90
C ASP A 398 -22.45 -3.79 8.30
N GLY A 399 -22.11 -3.32 9.51
CA GLY A 399 -20.75 -3.24 10.06
C GLY A 399 -19.91 -4.52 9.90
N PRO A 400 -18.59 -4.42 10.13
CA PRO A 400 -17.59 -5.36 9.62
C PRO A 400 -18.02 -6.81 9.84
N PRO A 401 -17.96 -7.67 8.80
CA PRO A 401 -18.30 -9.07 8.98
C PRO A 401 -17.40 -9.64 10.08
N GLY A 402 -18.01 -10.00 11.21
CA GLY A 402 -17.34 -10.78 12.24
C GLY A 402 -16.71 -12.02 11.61
N PRO A 403 -15.61 -12.56 12.17
CA PRO A 403 -14.92 -13.71 11.60
C PRO A 403 -15.90 -14.85 11.41
N ARG A 404 -16.34 -15.05 10.16
CA ARG A 404 -17.08 -16.25 9.76
C ARG A 404 -16.02 -17.26 9.40
N HIS A 405 -15.83 -18.23 10.29
CA HIS A 405 -15.90 -19.65 10.03
C HIS A 405 -15.57 -20.37 11.33
N GLN A 406 -16.59 -20.80 12.09
CA GLN A 406 -16.46 -21.99 12.92
C GLN A 406 -16.31 -23.15 11.93
N ASP A 407 -15.07 -23.58 11.70
CA ASP A 407 -14.84 -24.80 10.95
C ASP A 407 -15.34 -25.97 11.82
N ALA A 408 -16.21 -26.80 11.23
CA ALA A 408 -16.77 -27.98 11.86
C ALA A 408 -15.67 -29.04 12.08
N THR A 409 -15.85 -29.85 13.13
CA THR A 409 -14.97 -30.95 13.53
C THR A 409 -14.91 -32.04 12.46
N GLY A 410 -13.93 -31.97 11.57
CA GLY A 410 -13.52 -33.10 10.75
C GLY A 410 -12.60 -34.07 11.51
N ASN A 411 -12.14 -35.12 10.84
CA ASN A 411 -11.16 -36.04 11.42
C ASN A 411 -9.84 -35.30 11.68
N SER A 412 -9.26 -35.49 12.87
CA SER A 412 -7.96 -34.93 13.28
C SER A 412 -6.96 -36.03 13.59
N VAL A 413 -5.77 -35.95 13.00
CA VAL A 413 -4.60 -36.76 13.36
C VAL A 413 -3.73 -35.93 14.30
N VAL A 414 -3.43 -36.47 15.48
CA VAL A 414 -2.56 -35.82 16.48
C VAL A 414 -1.10 -36.11 16.12
N VAL A 415 -0.29 -35.06 16.06
CA VAL A 415 1.17 -35.13 15.82
C VAL A 415 1.94 -34.93 17.13
N PHE A 416 1.49 -33.98 17.97
CA PHE A 416 2.07 -33.72 19.30
C PHE A 416 1.03 -33.04 20.20
N THR A 417 0.98 -33.42 21.48
CA THR A 417 0.16 -32.79 22.52
C THR A 417 0.93 -32.63 23.83
N ASP A 418 0.93 -33.63 24.72
CA ASP A 418 1.51 -33.52 26.06
C ASP A 418 2.63 -34.54 26.34
N GLU A 419 3.26 -35.05 25.29
CA GLU A 419 4.24 -36.14 25.42
C GLU A 419 5.57 -35.67 26.09
N PRO A 420 6.12 -36.46 27.03
CA PRO A 420 7.40 -36.15 27.68
C PRO A 420 8.61 -36.48 26.82
N ASP A 421 8.47 -37.41 25.87
CA ASP A 421 9.50 -37.73 24.88
C ASP A 421 9.16 -36.99 23.57
N VAL A 422 10.15 -36.33 22.97
CA VAL A 422 10.01 -35.61 21.69
C VAL A 422 10.27 -36.56 20.51
N ALA A 423 9.91 -37.84 20.67
CA ALA A 423 10.15 -38.88 19.68
C ALA A 423 9.54 -38.50 18.32
N GLY A 424 10.33 -38.64 17.25
CA GLY A 424 9.94 -38.22 15.90
C GLY A 424 10.31 -36.78 15.54
N TRP A 425 10.73 -35.97 16.52
CA TRP A 425 11.23 -34.62 16.31
C TRP A 425 12.75 -34.55 16.30
N THR A 426 13.28 -33.86 15.31
CA THR A 426 14.71 -33.54 15.17
C THR A 426 14.87 -32.06 14.90
N VAL A 427 16.13 -31.60 14.86
CA VAL A 427 16.46 -30.24 14.47
C VAL A 427 17.32 -30.23 13.22
N GLU A 428 17.10 -29.23 12.37
CA GLU A 428 17.95 -28.91 11.23
C GLU A 428 18.42 -27.46 11.36
N HIS A 429 19.69 -27.19 11.09
CA HIS A 429 20.25 -25.85 11.11
C HIS A 429 21.49 -25.78 10.21
N ASP A 430 21.92 -24.57 9.85
CA ASP A 430 23.19 -24.40 9.15
C ASP A 430 24.38 -24.76 10.05
N ALA A 431 25.57 -24.88 9.46
CA ALA A 431 26.76 -25.37 10.15
C ALA A 431 27.20 -24.51 11.34
N GLU A 432 26.81 -23.24 11.39
CA GLU A 432 27.25 -22.28 12.41
C GLU A 432 26.12 -21.85 13.36
N SER A 433 24.85 -22.10 12.99
CA SER A 433 23.72 -21.98 13.91
C SER A 433 23.65 -23.19 14.86
N LEU A 434 22.90 -23.03 15.95
CA LEU A 434 22.60 -24.09 16.90
C LEU A 434 21.09 -24.21 17.08
N ALA A 435 20.59 -25.43 17.17
CA ALA A 435 19.22 -25.71 17.55
C ALA A 435 19.15 -26.92 18.49
N ALA A 436 18.16 -26.92 19.37
CA ALA A 436 17.83 -28.05 20.23
C ALA A 436 16.31 -28.16 20.38
N VAL A 437 15.85 -29.39 20.57
CA VAL A 437 14.46 -29.72 20.85
C VAL A 437 14.33 -30.35 22.23
N ASP A 438 13.38 -29.85 23.04
CA ASP A 438 13.03 -30.39 24.34
C ASP A 438 11.52 -30.35 24.58
N SER A 439 10.99 -31.24 25.43
CA SER A 439 9.61 -31.16 25.93
C SER A 439 9.63 -30.45 27.27
N THR A 440 8.94 -29.32 27.38
CA THR A 440 8.93 -28.44 28.57
C THR A 440 7.58 -28.49 29.28
N GLU A 441 7.56 -28.41 30.62
CA GLU A 441 6.30 -28.34 31.38
C GLU A 441 5.63 -26.98 31.19
N ALA A 442 4.32 -27.00 30.98
CA ALA A 442 3.47 -25.83 30.83
C ALA A 442 2.25 -25.92 31.76
N VAL A 443 1.48 -24.84 31.85
CA VAL A 443 0.25 -24.80 32.68
C VAL A 443 -0.77 -25.84 32.21
N GLU A 444 -0.86 -26.07 30.90
CA GLU A 444 -1.76 -27.04 30.27
C GLU A 444 -0.97 -28.24 29.71
N GLY A 445 -0.21 -28.95 30.55
CA GLY A 445 0.51 -30.17 30.14
C GLY A 445 1.96 -29.90 29.76
N ARG A 446 2.36 -30.22 28.53
CA ARG A 446 3.73 -30.04 28.03
C ARG A 446 3.73 -29.38 26.68
N GLU A 447 4.80 -28.67 26.37
CA GLU A 447 5.01 -27.99 25.09
C GLU A 447 6.34 -28.42 24.49
N LEU A 448 6.36 -28.61 23.17
CA LEU A 448 7.56 -28.84 22.39
C LEU A 448 8.31 -27.52 22.23
N ALA A 449 9.55 -27.45 22.70
CA ALA A 449 10.39 -26.26 22.65
C ALA A 449 11.48 -26.41 21.60
N LEU A 450 11.51 -25.49 20.63
CA LEU A 450 12.64 -25.24 19.75
C LEU A 450 13.48 -24.12 20.36
N ARG A 451 14.67 -24.46 20.85
CA ARG A 451 15.69 -23.49 21.27
C ARG A 451 16.64 -23.27 20.12
N TYR A 452 16.95 -22.03 19.81
CA TYR A 452 17.83 -21.71 18.69
C TYR A 452 18.82 -20.60 19.01
N ALA A 453 19.93 -20.59 18.29
CA ALA A 453 20.86 -19.48 18.16
C ALA A 453 21.33 -19.41 16.70
N LEU A 454 20.99 -18.32 16.01
CA LEU A 454 21.38 -18.09 14.62
C LEU A 454 22.82 -17.61 14.51
N SER A 455 23.53 -18.05 13.46
CA SER A 455 24.87 -17.58 13.11
C SER A 455 24.88 -16.11 12.66
N ASP A 456 26.07 -15.58 12.38
CA ASP A 456 26.27 -14.19 11.95
C ASP A 456 25.88 -13.91 10.49
N GLY A 457 25.52 -14.96 9.75
CA GLY A 457 25.07 -14.88 8.36
C GLY A 457 26.15 -14.47 7.36
N GLN A 458 27.44 -14.47 7.74
CA GLN A 458 28.54 -14.21 6.79
C GLN A 458 28.86 -15.41 5.88
N GLY A 459 28.37 -16.61 6.23
CA GLY A 459 28.47 -17.85 5.46
C GLY A 459 27.23 -18.13 4.58
N ALA A 460 26.61 -19.29 4.79
CA ALA A 460 25.29 -19.59 4.22
C ALA A 460 24.19 -18.81 4.98
N GLY A 461 23.02 -18.63 4.37
CA GLY A 461 21.90 -17.97 5.06
C GLY A 461 21.54 -18.71 6.36
N PRO A 462 21.54 -18.03 7.52
CA PRO A 462 21.34 -18.69 8.80
C PRO A 462 19.96 -19.34 8.85
N PHE A 463 19.85 -20.53 9.44
CA PHE A 463 18.54 -21.11 9.74
C PHE A 463 18.60 -22.07 10.92
N ALA A 464 17.46 -22.19 11.59
CA ALA A 464 17.19 -23.22 12.59
C ALA A 464 15.74 -23.68 12.42
N ALA A 465 15.53 -24.99 12.45
CA ALA A 465 14.26 -25.62 12.20
C ALA A 465 14.04 -26.80 13.15
N LEU A 466 12.80 -26.92 13.60
CA LEU A 466 12.27 -28.11 14.24
C LEU A 466 11.55 -28.94 13.18
N VAL A 467 11.84 -30.24 13.10
CA VAL A 467 11.43 -31.10 12.00
C VAL A 467 10.73 -32.35 12.52
N HIS A 468 9.57 -32.67 11.95
CA HIS A 468 8.95 -33.97 12.08
C HIS A 468 8.95 -34.65 10.71
N GLU A 469 9.66 -35.76 10.60
CA GLU A 469 9.69 -36.56 9.37
C GLU A 469 8.42 -37.38 9.20
N ARG A 470 8.01 -37.63 7.94
CA ARG A 470 6.98 -38.62 7.58
C ARG A 470 5.65 -38.42 8.32
N ILE A 471 5.02 -37.26 8.09
CA ILE A 471 3.83 -36.80 8.84
C ILE A 471 2.49 -37.42 8.44
N GLY A 472 2.42 -38.32 7.45
CA GLY A 472 1.17 -39.03 7.18
C GLY A 472 1.13 -39.84 5.89
N GLU A 473 0.10 -40.68 5.75
CA GLU A 473 -0.22 -41.37 4.49
C GLU A 473 -0.93 -40.40 3.52
N ALA A 474 -0.74 -40.58 2.20
CA ALA A 474 -1.06 -39.57 1.20
C ALA A 474 -2.54 -39.11 1.16
N GLY A 475 -2.76 -37.79 1.10
CA GLY A 475 -4.04 -37.18 0.70
C GLY A 475 -5.13 -36.98 1.76
N GLU A 476 -4.80 -37.02 3.06
CA GLU A 476 -5.83 -37.06 4.11
C GLU A 476 -6.24 -35.73 4.76
N PHE A 477 -5.45 -34.65 4.65
CA PHE A 477 -5.71 -33.39 5.38
C PHE A 477 -5.52 -32.13 4.53
N ASP A 478 -6.19 -31.04 4.94
CA ASP A 478 -6.18 -29.75 4.23
C ASP A 478 -5.69 -28.58 5.09
N ARG A 479 -5.38 -28.81 6.37
CA ARG A 479 -4.85 -27.80 7.28
C ARG A 479 -4.00 -28.40 8.41
N ILE A 480 -3.14 -27.55 8.95
CA ILE A 480 -2.30 -27.81 10.13
C ILE A 480 -2.78 -26.87 11.23
N ARG A 481 -3.19 -27.41 12.37
CA ARG A 481 -3.62 -26.65 13.55
C ARG A 481 -2.63 -26.88 14.68
N PHE A 482 -2.27 -25.83 15.40
CA PHE A 482 -1.37 -25.91 16.54
C PHE A 482 -1.50 -24.68 17.42
N ARG A 483 -0.99 -24.78 18.64
CA ARG A 483 -0.74 -23.66 19.53
C ARG A 483 0.72 -23.27 19.44
N VAL A 484 1.00 -21.97 19.45
CA VAL A 484 2.37 -21.43 19.42
C VAL A 484 2.52 -20.25 20.36
N ARG A 485 3.68 -20.15 20.99
CA ARG A 485 4.18 -18.95 21.67
C ARG A 485 5.69 -18.86 21.52
N SER A 486 6.26 -17.69 21.73
CA SER A 486 7.70 -17.42 21.69
C SER A 486 8.12 -16.55 22.87
N ASP A 487 9.42 -16.45 23.12
CA ASP A 487 9.97 -15.64 24.22
C ASP A 487 10.03 -14.15 23.88
N ALA A 488 9.98 -13.82 22.60
CA ALA A 488 9.80 -12.47 22.08
C ALA A 488 8.88 -12.48 20.84
N PRO A 489 8.20 -11.36 20.51
CA PRO A 489 7.47 -11.23 19.25
C PRO A 489 8.35 -11.58 18.05
N GLY A 490 7.84 -12.41 17.15
CA GLY A 490 8.56 -12.88 15.98
C GLY A 490 7.66 -13.65 15.02
N ARG A 491 8.29 -14.26 14.02
CA ARG A 491 7.60 -15.11 13.05
C ARG A 491 8.26 -16.47 12.93
N VAL A 492 7.40 -17.48 12.72
CA VAL A 492 7.79 -18.87 12.49
C VAL A 492 7.28 -19.27 11.11
N SER A 493 8.18 -19.73 10.25
CA SER A 493 7.83 -20.27 8.94
C SER A 493 7.42 -21.73 9.10
N VAL A 494 6.13 -22.02 9.02
CA VAL A 494 5.61 -23.39 8.89
C VAL A 494 5.88 -23.87 7.48
N GLN A 495 6.61 -24.97 7.31
CA GLN A 495 6.94 -25.52 6.00
C GLN A 495 6.49 -26.97 5.85
N LEU A 496 6.06 -27.31 4.65
CA LEU A 496 5.94 -28.69 4.19
C LEU A 496 7.04 -28.96 3.18
N ARG A 497 7.73 -30.07 3.34
CA ARG A 497 8.79 -30.54 2.45
C ARG A 497 8.39 -31.90 1.89
N ALA A 498 8.38 -32.02 0.57
CA ALA A 498 8.15 -33.28 -0.14
C ALA A 498 9.35 -33.60 -1.04
N GLY A 499 9.63 -34.89 -1.24
CA GLY A 499 10.84 -35.36 -1.92
C GLY A 499 11.99 -35.65 -0.95
N GLY A 500 13.16 -36.02 -1.50
CA GLY A 500 14.38 -36.23 -0.72
C GLY A 500 15.64 -35.75 -1.46
N GLY A 501 16.46 -34.94 -0.80
CA GLY A 501 17.78 -34.51 -1.29
C GLY A 501 17.73 -33.20 -2.10
N GLU A 502 18.47 -33.12 -3.22
CA GLU A 502 18.53 -31.91 -4.08
C GLU A 502 17.22 -31.64 -4.85
N GLU A 503 16.27 -32.58 -4.87
CA GLU A 503 14.96 -32.47 -5.51
C GLU A 503 13.84 -32.03 -4.54
N ASP A 504 14.20 -31.61 -3.31
CA ASP A 504 13.23 -31.21 -2.28
C ASP A 504 12.37 -30.02 -2.73
N VAL A 505 11.06 -30.24 -2.77
CA VAL A 505 10.08 -29.19 -2.97
C VAL A 505 9.55 -28.74 -1.62
N ARG A 506 9.61 -27.42 -1.38
CA ARG A 506 9.16 -26.84 -0.11
C ARG A 506 8.02 -25.86 -0.36
N TRP A 507 7.05 -25.88 0.54
CA TRP A 507 6.02 -24.86 0.66
C TRP A 507 6.11 -24.24 2.04
N ARG A 508 5.82 -22.96 2.16
CA ARG A 508 5.89 -22.25 3.43
C ARG A 508 4.69 -21.36 3.67
N ARG A 509 4.45 -21.10 4.94
CA ARG A 509 3.55 -20.07 5.45
C ARG A 509 4.14 -19.50 6.73
N SER A 510 4.37 -18.20 6.76
CA SER A 510 4.81 -17.50 7.96
C SER A 510 3.64 -17.25 8.92
N VAL A 511 3.87 -17.44 10.21
CA VAL A 511 2.90 -17.20 11.28
C VAL A 511 3.51 -16.36 12.39
N TYR A 512 2.71 -15.49 12.99
CA TYR A 512 3.14 -14.65 14.10
C TYR A 512 3.09 -15.41 15.43
N ALA A 513 4.12 -15.23 16.25
CA ALA A 513 4.17 -15.70 17.63
C ALA A 513 4.67 -14.58 18.55
N ASP A 514 4.16 -14.55 19.78
CA ASP A 514 4.62 -13.69 20.86
C ASP A 514 4.58 -14.44 22.19
N THR A 515 4.72 -13.72 23.29
CA THR A 515 4.72 -14.27 24.65
C THR A 515 3.37 -14.86 25.09
N THR A 516 2.33 -14.74 24.27
CA THR A 516 1.01 -15.32 24.54
C THR A 516 0.77 -16.55 23.67
N THR A 517 0.18 -17.59 24.27
CA THR A 517 -0.22 -18.79 23.51
C THR A 517 -1.32 -18.44 22.52
N ARG A 518 -1.06 -18.73 21.25
CA ARG A 518 -1.96 -18.45 20.12
C ARG A 518 -2.32 -19.75 19.43
N GLU A 519 -3.61 -19.94 19.17
CA GLU A 519 -4.07 -20.99 18.28
C GLU A 519 -3.93 -20.53 16.82
N VAL A 520 -3.28 -21.35 16.01
CA VAL A 520 -2.97 -21.06 14.61
C VAL A 520 -3.50 -22.20 13.75
N THR A 521 -4.11 -21.84 12.62
CA THR A 521 -4.51 -22.77 11.57
C THR A 521 -3.87 -22.35 10.25
N VAL A 522 -3.01 -23.20 9.71
CA VAL A 522 -2.41 -23.03 8.38
C VAL A 522 -3.13 -23.92 7.40
N ARG A 523 -3.84 -23.34 6.45
CA ARG A 523 -4.47 -24.09 5.36
C ARG A 523 -3.45 -24.37 4.27
N LEU A 524 -3.39 -25.60 3.78
CA LEU A 524 -2.40 -26.01 2.77
C LEU A 524 -2.54 -25.19 1.49
N GLN A 525 -3.76 -24.87 1.09
CA GLN A 525 -4.06 -24.02 -0.07
C GLN A 525 -3.45 -22.59 0.00
N GLU A 526 -3.06 -22.14 1.20
CA GLU A 526 -2.46 -20.83 1.41
C GLU A 526 -0.93 -20.88 1.53
N MET A 527 -0.33 -22.07 1.51
CA MET A 527 1.11 -22.22 1.53
C MET A 527 1.69 -21.96 0.14
N ARG A 528 2.76 -21.18 0.08
CA ARG A 528 3.42 -20.81 -1.17
C ARG A 528 4.69 -21.61 -1.38
N PRO A 529 5.05 -21.99 -2.63
CA PRO A 529 6.33 -22.60 -2.93
C PRO A 529 7.49 -21.74 -2.42
N ALA A 530 8.41 -22.35 -1.68
CA ALA A 530 9.68 -21.77 -1.25
C ALA A 530 10.84 -22.15 -2.19
N THR A 531 10.67 -23.20 -3.00
CA THR A 531 11.62 -23.64 -4.05
C THR A 531 10.97 -23.64 -5.42
N SER A 532 11.78 -23.51 -6.48
CA SER A 532 11.31 -23.35 -7.87
C SER A 532 10.57 -24.56 -8.45
N GLY A 533 10.68 -25.74 -7.81
CA GLY A 533 9.98 -26.96 -8.24
C GLY A 533 8.53 -27.05 -7.80
N GLY A 534 8.07 -26.18 -6.87
CA GLY A 534 6.71 -26.24 -6.35
C GLY A 534 5.70 -25.54 -7.27
N ILE A 535 4.66 -26.27 -7.66
CA ILE A 535 3.51 -25.73 -8.41
C ILE A 535 2.25 -25.95 -7.58
N GLY A 536 1.52 -24.86 -7.32
CA GLY A 536 0.27 -24.90 -6.56
C GLY A 536 0.47 -25.26 -5.09
N PRO A 537 -0.63 -25.56 -4.36
CA PRO A 537 -0.59 -26.00 -2.97
C PRO A 537 0.17 -27.32 -2.77
N PRO A 538 0.76 -27.55 -1.59
CA PRO A 538 1.39 -28.83 -1.26
C PRO A 538 0.35 -29.95 -1.24
N VAL A 539 0.76 -31.11 -1.73
CA VAL A 539 0.07 -32.39 -1.54
C VAL A 539 0.93 -33.22 -0.60
N VAL A 540 0.39 -33.60 0.55
CA VAL A 540 1.13 -34.40 1.54
C VAL A 540 1.06 -35.88 1.16
N ASP A 541 2.22 -36.50 1.16
CA ASP A 541 2.46 -37.94 0.95
C ASP A 541 3.21 -38.58 2.13
N ALA A 542 3.49 -39.89 2.02
CA ALA A 542 4.18 -40.69 3.02
C ALA A 542 5.57 -40.17 3.43
N GLU A 543 6.25 -39.46 2.54
CA GLU A 543 7.61 -38.97 2.74
C GLU A 543 7.63 -37.48 3.16
N SER A 544 6.46 -36.85 3.23
CA SER A 544 6.35 -35.44 3.54
C SER A 544 6.78 -35.16 4.98
N SER A 545 7.55 -34.09 5.15
CA SER A 545 8.03 -33.61 6.45
C SER A 545 7.38 -32.26 6.79
N LEU A 546 7.08 -32.06 8.07
CA LEU A 546 6.63 -30.79 8.62
C LEU A 546 7.78 -30.11 9.33
N LEU A 547 7.99 -28.83 9.03
CA LEU A 547 9.04 -28.03 9.65
C LEU A 547 8.46 -26.76 10.26
N PHE A 548 8.98 -26.39 11.42
CA PHE A 548 8.82 -25.08 12.03
C PHE A 548 10.17 -24.39 12.00
N VAL A 549 10.34 -23.44 11.08
CA VAL A 549 11.61 -22.78 10.81
C VAL A 549 11.58 -21.37 11.41
N VAL A 550 12.64 -20.98 12.12
CA VAL A 550 12.83 -19.59 12.54
C VAL A 550 12.88 -18.72 11.28
N ASP A 551 11.93 -17.79 11.14
CA ASP A 551 11.79 -17.02 9.91
C ASP A 551 12.88 -15.94 9.83
N THR A 552 13.91 -16.19 9.02
CA THR A 552 15.07 -15.29 8.90
C THR A 552 14.80 -14.03 8.08
N VAL A 553 13.60 -13.91 7.48
CA VAL A 553 13.12 -12.62 6.97
C VAL A 553 12.80 -11.68 8.12
N ASN A 554 12.30 -12.21 9.23
CA ASN A 554 11.85 -11.44 10.39
C ASN A 554 12.72 -11.68 11.63
N THR A 555 13.79 -12.44 11.52
CA THR A 555 14.71 -12.74 12.63
C THR A 555 16.12 -12.40 12.20
N PRO A 556 16.74 -11.35 12.76
CA PRO A 556 18.11 -10.98 12.42
C PRO A 556 19.10 -12.11 12.72
N PRO A 557 20.24 -12.17 12.01
CA PRO A 557 21.38 -13.00 12.41
C PRO A 557 21.82 -12.72 13.86
N ILE A 558 22.54 -13.64 14.49
CA ILE A 558 23.01 -13.51 15.89
C ILE A 558 21.85 -13.34 16.89
N THR A 559 20.68 -13.89 16.56
CA THR A 559 19.51 -13.94 17.45
C THR A 559 19.38 -15.34 18.06
N SER A 560 19.15 -15.40 19.36
CA SER A 560 18.77 -16.62 20.07
C SER A 560 17.41 -16.47 20.71
N GLY A 561 16.65 -17.55 20.77
CA GLY A 561 15.34 -17.54 21.41
C GLY A 561 14.75 -18.93 21.58
N VAL A 562 13.48 -18.95 21.98
CA VAL A 562 12.72 -20.17 22.15
C VAL A 562 11.32 -20.02 21.56
N VAL A 563 10.92 -21.00 20.76
CA VAL A 563 9.55 -21.17 20.25
C VAL A 563 8.96 -22.40 20.89
N TRP A 564 7.75 -22.30 21.42
CA TRP A 564 6.99 -23.41 21.98
C TRP A 564 5.79 -23.73 21.11
N LEU A 565 5.55 -25.03 20.90
CA LEU A 565 4.45 -25.59 20.14
C LEU A 565 3.70 -26.62 20.98
N ASP A 566 2.38 -26.66 20.83
CA ASP A 566 1.49 -27.62 21.49
C ASP A 566 0.27 -27.88 20.61
N ASP A 567 -0.49 -28.94 20.91
CA ASP A 567 -1.75 -29.33 20.27
C ASP A 567 -1.64 -29.36 18.74
N LEU A 568 -0.54 -29.91 18.23
CA LEU A 568 -0.26 -29.99 16.81
C LEU A 568 -1.09 -31.12 16.20
N ARG A 569 -1.96 -30.74 15.27
CA ARG A 569 -2.92 -31.62 14.60
C ARG A 569 -2.93 -31.36 13.10
N LEU A 570 -3.14 -32.44 12.35
CA LEU A 570 -3.47 -32.40 10.94
C LEU A 570 -4.97 -32.66 10.82
N GLU A 571 -5.71 -31.74 10.21
CA GLU A 571 -7.18 -31.79 10.17
C GLU A 571 -7.71 -31.83 8.73
N ARG A 572 -8.85 -32.50 8.55
CA ARG A 572 -9.62 -32.52 7.30
C ARG A 572 -10.95 -31.77 7.48
N ARG A 573 -11.55 -31.28 6.40
CA ARG A 573 -12.97 -30.87 6.37
C ARG A 573 -13.95 -32.01 6.57
#